data_AF-A0A6A4XPK5-F1
#
_entry.id   AF-A0A6A4XPK5-F1
#
_cell.length_a   1.000
_cell.length_b   1.000
_cell.length_c   1.000
_cell.angle_alpha   90.00
_cell.angle_beta   90.00
_cell.angle_gamma   90.00
#
_symmetry.space_group_name_H-M   'P 1'
#
loop_
_entity.id
_entity.type
_entity.pdbx_description
1 polymer ?
#
loop_
_entity_poly.entity_id
_entity_poly.type
_entity_poly.pdbx_seq_one_letter_code
_entity_poly.pdbx_strand_id
1 'polypeptide(L)'
;CQSNFLVLSSSKISDFDSAIRSGDAFTLLVSHACENDDYAQATELVNAMRQRNISIKAFISQKVLSEIQAKTGDAAAPERNEKRMEDKKEAKEADVDEMDEEIEGESPTAKYNGVIKPQAVLQWEAEIVAYLDKCSLSKYATPYLTCSLCNCINFIDVTCVRGIKNVAKGSLFEFLPPCCGCNRTRHLRTGAASFQLEIEQESQTSDDLEKKREPAAINMQRVVRGRLGRLEARRRRLEKERWEKKIFHAASVIQKRVRGIQARTRVEIERCIFVVVNAHPLVYAFATTNQPGMDTVFWYDSVEEFGVFCWDYREFVRRTGGRPSLWRVEANVREVARRVLRRENVLVTRIQARWRGITARSSFYELKKQHGWVRTLRHAPTIRIQRLARMHKARRRCKRLRVYVGRDDQLADYFSVHEKKAAAARRRHLQMTLMLKYREHFKHKRAAKLVGGAVEPFKVVEKGRFTSSGEGVSLSKNQSDDTPTTQRPNRFMQAKAKMDVIAKRRRGPFPTILRQQMMGDQDDRQGRRNEHDGHTHLFIW
;
A
#
# COMPACT_ATOMS: atom_id res chain seq x y z
N CYS A 1 -23.14 4.51 -34.08
CA CYS A 1 -21.67 4.66 -34.19
C CYS A 1 -21.02 3.93 -33.03
N GLN A 2 -20.54 2.73 -33.35
CA GLN A 2 -19.69 1.89 -32.53
C GLN A 2 -18.28 2.53 -32.40
N SER A 3 -17.45 1.83 -31.61
CA SER A 3 -15.99 1.93 -31.45
C SER A 3 -15.46 2.98 -30.47
N ASN A 4 -15.22 2.52 -29.23
CA ASN A 4 -13.98 2.79 -28.48
C ASN A 4 -13.86 1.70 -27.40
N PHE A 5 -13.27 0.58 -27.80
CA PHE A 5 -12.99 -0.59 -26.97
C PHE A 5 -11.47 -0.63 -26.72
N LEU A 6 -11.10 -0.59 -25.45
CA LEU A 6 -9.90 -1.16 -24.82
C LEU A 6 -8.53 -1.03 -25.53
N VAL A 7 -7.76 -0.04 -25.08
CA VAL A 7 -6.31 -0.18 -24.90
C VAL A 7 -6.03 0.14 -23.43
N LEU A 8 -6.18 -0.85 -22.55
CA LEU A 8 -5.62 -0.79 -21.21
C LEU A 8 -4.16 -1.24 -21.30
N SER A 9 -3.28 -0.31 -20.95
CA SER A 9 -1.85 -0.44 -20.92
C SER A 9 -1.40 -1.57 -19.99
N SER A 10 -0.66 -2.51 -20.58
CA SER A 10 0.03 -3.65 -19.96
C SER A 10 1.30 -3.25 -19.19
N SER A 11 1.30 -2.11 -18.47
CA SER A 11 2.51 -1.58 -17.82
C SER A 11 2.42 -1.42 -16.30
N LYS A 12 1.41 -2.00 -15.65
CA LYS A 12 1.22 -1.92 -14.18
C LYS A 12 1.21 -3.26 -13.44
N ILE A 13 1.52 -4.37 -14.11
CA ILE A 13 1.54 -5.70 -13.47
C ILE A 13 2.94 -6.04 -12.90
N SER A 14 4.01 -5.38 -13.34
CA SER A 14 5.38 -5.67 -12.88
C SER A 14 5.67 -5.33 -11.42
N ASP A 15 4.86 -4.49 -10.77
CA ASP A 15 5.13 -4.07 -9.39
C ASP A 15 4.49 -5.00 -8.34
N PHE A 16 3.52 -5.84 -8.73
CA PHE A 16 2.92 -6.85 -7.85
C PHE A 16 3.78 -8.12 -7.70
N ASP A 17 4.66 -8.41 -8.66
CA ASP A 17 5.55 -9.58 -8.62
C ASP A 17 6.69 -9.44 -7.59
N SER A 18 6.90 -8.25 -7.01
CA SER A 18 7.94 -8.02 -6.01
C SER A 18 7.50 -8.26 -4.55
N ALA A 19 6.21 -8.53 -4.31
CA ALA A 19 5.65 -8.60 -2.95
C ALA A 19 5.39 -10.02 -2.42
N ILE A 20 5.36 -11.04 -3.28
CA ILE A 20 5.06 -12.42 -2.86
C ILE A 20 6.37 -13.20 -2.81
N ARG A 21 6.78 -13.62 -1.60
CA ARG A 21 7.93 -14.52 -1.47
C ARG A 21 7.59 -15.83 -2.18
N SER A 22 8.55 -16.42 -2.87
CA SER A 22 8.34 -17.69 -3.57
C SER A 22 7.72 -18.77 -2.65
N GLY A 23 8.12 -18.81 -1.37
CA GLY A 23 7.51 -19.70 -0.38
C GLY A 23 6.03 -19.46 -0.11
N ASP A 24 5.57 -18.21 -0.10
CA ASP A 24 4.15 -17.86 0.09
C ASP A 24 3.31 -18.28 -1.13
N ALA A 25 3.86 -18.08 -2.34
CA ALA A 25 3.22 -18.53 -3.57
C ALA A 25 3.05 -20.06 -3.60
N PHE A 26 4.11 -20.80 -3.24
CA PHE A 26 4.02 -22.27 -3.13
C PHE A 26 3.01 -22.71 -2.07
N THR A 27 2.93 -22.01 -0.94
CA THR A 27 1.97 -22.33 0.13
C THR A 27 0.53 -22.20 -0.36
N LEU A 28 0.23 -21.12 -1.09
CA LEU A 28 -1.11 -20.90 -1.67
C LEU A 28 -1.44 -21.98 -2.70
N LEU A 29 -0.49 -22.34 -3.58
CA LEU A 29 -0.69 -23.39 -4.58
C LEU A 29 -0.88 -24.77 -3.93
N VAL A 30 -0.10 -25.10 -2.91
CA VAL A 30 -0.27 -26.37 -2.16
C VAL A 30 -1.60 -26.40 -1.43
N SER A 31 -2.02 -25.30 -0.80
CA SER A 31 -3.31 -25.21 -0.12
C SER A 31 -4.47 -25.35 -1.10
N HIS A 32 -4.40 -24.68 -2.25
CA HIS A 32 -5.39 -24.78 -3.32
C HIS A 32 -5.46 -26.19 -3.93
N ALA A 33 -4.33 -26.87 -4.12
CA ALA A 33 -4.32 -28.26 -4.58
C ALA A 33 -4.96 -29.20 -3.55
N CYS A 34 -4.71 -28.99 -2.25
CA CYS A 34 -5.34 -29.76 -1.18
C CYS A 34 -6.85 -29.49 -1.09
N GLU A 35 -7.31 -28.24 -1.27
CA GLU A 35 -8.73 -27.87 -1.28
C GLU A 35 -9.51 -28.52 -2.43
N ASN A 36 -8.82 -28.85 -3.53
CA ASN A 36 -9.41 -29.53 -4.70
C ASN A 36 -9.19 -31.06 -4.68
N ASP A 37 -8.75 -31.63 -3.56
CA ASP A 37 -8.41 -33.04 -3.40
C ASP A 37 -7.35 -33.59 -4.40
N ASP A 38 -6.55 -32.71 -5.02
CA ASP A 38 -5.46 -33.09 -5.94
C ASP A 38 -4.12 -33.23 -5.21
N TYR A 39 -4.00 -34.33 -4.46
CA TYR A 39 -2.82 -34.58 -3.62
C TYR A 39 -1.57 -34.98 -4.42
N ALA A 40 -1.73 -35.43 -5.68
CA ALA A 40 -0.62 -35.68 -6.57
C ALA A 40 0.07 -34.37 -6.96
N GLN A 41 -0.71 -33.36 -7.35
CA GLN A 41 -0.20 -32.02 -7.63
C GLN A 41 0.39 -31.35 -6.39
N ALA A 42 -0.24 -31.50 -5.22
CA ALA A 42 0.30 -30.99 -3.96
C ALA A 42 1.68 -31.60 -3.63
N THR A 43 1.87 -32.89 -3.88
CA THR A 43 3.14 -33.59 -3.67
C THR A 43 4.23 -33.11 -4.64
N GLU A 44 3.88 -32.91 -5.91
CA GLU A 44 4.80 -32.35 -6.91
C GLU A 44 5.28 -30.94 -6.53
N LEU A 45 4.36 -30.09 -6.05
CA LEU A 45 4.68 -28.74 -5.58
C LEU A 45 5.59 -28.75 -4.34
N VAL A 46 5.37 -29.66 -3.39
CA VAL A 46 6.25 -29.84 -2.23
C VAL A 46 7.64 -30.32 -2.65
N ASN A 47 7.72 -31.23 -3.63
CA ASN A 47 9.00 -31.69 -4.19
C ASN A 47 9.73 -30.56 -4.94
N ALA A 48 9.00 -29.73 -5.68
CA ALA A 48 9.56 -28.53 -6.32
C ALA A 48 10.10 -27.52 -5.30
N MET A 49 9.47 -27.37 -4.13
CA MET A 49 10.01 -26.57 -3.02
C MET A 49 11.33 -27.15 -2.49
N ARG A 50 11.46 -28.48 -2.35
CA ARG A 50 12.71 -29.14 -1.93
C ARG A 50 13.84 -28.91 -2.94
N GLN A 51 13.56 -29.11 -4.23
CA GLN A 51 14.54 -28.91 -5.30
C GLN A 51 15.06 -27.47 -5.35
N ARG A 52 14.25 -26.49 -4.94
CA ARG A 52 14.61 -25.07 -4.89
C ARG A 52 15.19 -24.62 -3.54
N ASN A 53 15.49 -25.54 -2.62
CA ASN A 53 15.98 -25.24 -1.26
C ASN A 53 15.07 -24.28 -0.46
N ILE A 54 13.75 -24.33 -0.67
CA ILE A 54 12.80 -23.53 0.09
C ILE A 54 12.40 -24.31 1.36
N SER A 55 12.52 -23.68 2.52
CA SER A 55 12.21 -24.31 3.82
C SER A 55 10.71 -24.63 3.96
N ILE A 56 10.31 -25.87 3.66
CA ILE A 56 8.91 -26.33 3.74
C ILE A 56 8.28 -26.04 5.11
N LYS A 57 9.01 -26.31 6.21
CA LYS A 57 8.51 -26.14 7.58
C LYS A 57 8.18 -24.69 7.94
N ALA A 58 8.74 -23.71 7.22
CA ALA A 58 8.48 -22.30 7.47
C ALA A 58 7.18 -21.80 6.82
N PHE A 59 6.65 -22.55 5.85
CA PHE A 59 5.62 -22.10 4.92
C PHE A 59 4.37 -22.98 4.95
N ILE A 60 4.53 -24.30 5.07
CA ILE A 60 3.41 -25.26 5.07
C ILE A 60 3.25 -25.85 6.47
N SER A 61 2.01 -25.85 6.98
CA SER A 61 1.70 -26.42 8.29
C SER A 61 1.92 -27.93 8.31
N GLN A 62 2.38 -28.47 9.45
CA GLN A 62 2.64 -29.90 9.61
C GLN A 62 1.39 -30.76 9.38
N LYS A 63 0.20 -30.22 9.68
CA LYS A 63 -1.09 -30.87 9.42
C LYS A 63 -1.31 -31.14 7.92
N VAL A 64 -1.06 -30.13 7.07
CA VAL A 64 -1.22 -30.26 5.61
C VAL A 64 -0.22 -31.26 5.04
N LEU A 65 1.02 -31.29 5.55
CA LEU A 65 2.03 -32.28 5.13
C LEU A 65 1.62 -33.71 5.50
N SER A 66 1.11 -33.92 6.71
CA SER A 66 0.61 -35.23 7.14
C SER A 66 -0.61 -35.68 6.32
N GLU A 67 -1.47 -34.75 5.93
CA GLU A 67 -2.64 -35.03 5.09
C GLU A 67 -2.25 -35.42 3.66
N ILE A 68 -1.28 -34.71 3.08
CA ILE A 68 -0.69 -35.07 1.78
C ILE A 68 -0.08 -36.47 1.85
N GLN A 69 0.76 -36.74 2.86
CA GLN A 69 1.42 -38.05 3.04
C GLN A 69 0.42 -39.20 3.25
N ALA A 70 -0.65 -38.96 4.00
CA ALA A 70 -1.68 -39.97 4.25
C ALA A 70 -2.45 -40.34 2.97
N LYS A 71 -2.67 -39.37 2.07
CA LYS A 71 -3.48 -39.57 0.86
C LYS A 71 -2.69 -40.00 -0.38
N THR A 72 -1.42 -39.62 -0.53
CA THR A 72 -0.60 -40.09 -1.67
C THR A 72 0.03 -41.46 -1.46
N GLY A 73 0.04 -42.01 -0.24
CA GLY A 73 0.57 -43.35 0.02
C GLY A 73 2.08 -43.51 -0.18
N ASP A 74 2.78 -42.43 -0.54
CA ASP A 74 4.23 -42.38 -0.66
C ASP A 74 4.86 -42.35 0.73
N ALA A 75 5.08 -43.55 1.27
CA ALA A 75 5.88 -43.80 2.47
C ALA A 75 7.38 -43.62 2.21
N ALA A 76 7.79 -42.55 1.51
CA ALA A 76 9.17 -42.11 1.48
C ALA A 76 9.48 -41.46 2.84
N ALA A 77 9.98 -42.31 3.75
CA ALA A 77 10.31 -41.99 5.13
C ALA A 77 11.05 -40.66 5.29
N PRO A 78 10.73 -39.85 6.32
CA PRO A 78 11.56 -38.69 6.65
C PRO A 78 12.93 -39.20 7.12
N GLU A 79 14.01 -38.69 6.52
CA GLU A 79 15.36 -38.85 7.05
C GLU A 79 15.36 -38.45 8.52
N ARG A 80 15.56 -39.47 9.35
CA ARG A 80 15.63 -39.44 10.79
C ARG A 80 16.95 -38.78 11.19
N ASN A 81 16.93 -37.47 11.36
CA ASN A 81 18.03 -36.73 11.99
C ASN A 81 17.87 -36.77 13.52
N GLU A 82 17.88 -37.97 14.09
CA GLU A 82 17.97 -38.23 15.54
C GLU A 82 19.41 -38.61 15.86
N LYS A 83 20.29 -37.61 16.00
CA LYS A 83 21.59 -37.76 16.66
C LYS A 83 22.14 -36.41 17.07
N ARG A 84 21.43 -35.66 17.93
CA ARG A 84 22.02 -34.50 18.64
C ARG A 84 21.26 -34.00 19.89
N MET A 85 20.57 -34.86 20.63
CA MET A 85 20.00 -34.49 21.94
C MET A 85 19.87 -35.69 22.88
N GLU A 86 20.97 -36.38 23.14
CA GLU A 86 21.15 -37.13 24.38
C GLU A 86 22.54 -36.74 24.88
N ASP A 87 22.55 -35.96 25.97
CA ASP A 87 23.66 -35.68 26.90
C ASP A 87 23.42 -34.31 27.56
N LYS A 88 22.34 -34.22 28.35
CA LYS A 88 22.16 -33.14 29.34
C LYS A 88 21.12 -33.51 30.39
N LYS A 89 21.44 -34.53 31.19
CA LYS A 89 20.88 -34.71 32.54
C LYS A 89 21.66 -35.78 33.31
N GLU A 90 22.61 -35.34 34.12
CA GLU A 90 22.96 -35.85 35.45
C GLU A 90 24.37 -35.39 35.83
N ALA A 91 24.45 -34.35 36.66
CA ALA A 91 25.43 -34.19 37.75
C ALA A 91 25.22 -32.80 38.37
N LYS A 92 24.77 -32.80 39.62
CA LYS A 92 24.82 -31.67 40.53
C LYS A 92 25.70 -32.13 41.70
N GLU A 93 26.49 -31.19 42.22
CA GLU A 93 27.31 -31.22 43.44
C GLU A 93 28.78 -31.66 43.28
N ALA A 94 29.68 -30.69 43.06
CA ALA A 94 30.53 -30.12 44.11
C ALA A 94 31.38 -28.96 43.53
N ASP A 95 31.68 -28.00 44.39
CA ASP A 95 32.38 -26.73 44.11
C ASP A 95 33.73 -26.85 43.38
N VAL A 96 34.05 -25.85 42.56
CA VAL A 96 35.23 -24.95 42.66
C VAL A 96 35.47 -24.26 41.30
N ASP A 97 35.74 -22.96 41.37
CA ASP A 97 35.86 -21.96 40.30
C ASP A 97 36.85 -22.30 39.17
N GLU A 98 36.43 -22.18 37.91
CA GLU A 98 37.22 -21.51 36.85
C GLU A 98 36.38 -21.21 35.60
N MET A 99 36.45 -19.96 35.13
CA MET A 99 35.79 -19.47 33.92
C MET A 99 36.62 -19.82 32.69
N ASP A 100 36.08 -20.62 31.77
CA ASP A 100 36.57 -20.69 30.39
C ASP A 100 35.41 -20.58 29.39
N GLU A 101 35.45 -19.52 28.59
CA GLU A 101 34.56 -19.24 27.48
C GLU A 101 34.94 -20.11 26.26
N GLU A 102 34.21 -21.20 26.03
CA GLU A 102 34.25 -21.95 24.76
C GLU A 102 33.56 -21.14 23.64
N ILE A 103 34.38 -20.43 22.86
CA ILE A 103 34.01 -19.89 21.55
C ILE A 103 34.20 -21.01 20.52
N GLU A 104 33.10 -21.63 20.08
CA GLU A 104 33.07 -22.51 18.90
C GLU A 104 33.44 -21.71 17.63
N GLY A 105 34.74 -21.68 17.33
CA GLY A 105 35.26 -21.19 16.06
C GLY A 105 35.14 -22.25 14.98
N GLU A 106 34.11 -22.17 14.14
CA GLU A 106 34.08 -22.81 12.82
C GLU A 106 35.31 -22.35 12.02
N SER A 107 36.33 -23.20 11.99
CA SER A 107 37.45 -23.05 11.07
C SER A 107 36.99 -23.43 9.65
N PRO A 108 37.33 -22.63 8.61
CA PRO A 108 37.17 -23.08 7.24
C PRO A 108 38.27 -24.11 6.98
N THR A 109 37.97 -25.39 7.17
CA THR A 109 38.78 -26.48 6.64
C THR A 109 38.81 -26.34 5.13
N ALA A 110 39.92 -25.80 4.62
CA ALA A 110 40.29 -25.91 3.23
C ALA A 110 40.28 -27.40 2.88
N LYS A 111 39.30 -27.83 2.07
CA LYS A 111 39.30 -29.12 1.41
C LYS A 111 40.49 -29.18 0.46
N TYR A 112 41.67 -29.51 0.98
CA TYR A 112 42.76 -30.05 0.19
C TYR A 112 42.42 -31.51 -0.12
N ASN A 113 41.55 -31.72 -1.11
CA ASN A 113 41.42 -33.02 -1.77
C ASN A 113 42.63 -33.20 -2.70
N GLY A 114 43.80 -33.42 -2.10
CA GLY A 114 45.00 -33.91 -2.76
C GLY A 114 45.10 -35.41 -2.57
N VAL A 115 44.11 -36.16 -3.05
CA VAL A 115 44.31 -37.60 -3.28
C VAL A 115 45.30 -37.69 -4.43
N ILE A 116 46.58 -37.87 -4.10
CA ILE A 116 47.59 -38.28 -5.08
C ILE A 116 47.07 -39.60 -5.62
N LYS A 117 46.66 -39.59 -6.90
CA LYS A 117 46.16 -40.79 -7.57
C LYS A 117 47.26 -41.87 -7.46
N PRO A 118 46.94 -43.11 -7.08
CA PRO A 118 47.94 -44.19 -6.96
C PRO A 118 48.71 -44.46 -8.27
N GLN A 119 48.21 -43.99 -9.41
CA GLN A 119 48.94 -43.99 -10.68
C GLN A 119 50.20 -43.11 -10.69
N ALA A 120 50.25 -41.99 -9.95
CA ALA A 120 51.40 -41.10 -9.93
C ALA A 120 52.58 -41.69 -9.15
N VAL A 121 52.31 -42.56 -8.17
CA VAL A 121 53.36 -43.27 -7.40
C VAL A 121 53.99 -44.38 -8.25
N LEU A 122 53.17 -45.14 -9.00
CA LEU A 122 53.66 -46.19 -9.90
C LEU A 122 54.45 -45.63 -11.10
N GLN A 123 54.09 -44.44 -11.59
CA GLN A 123 54.84 -43.75 -12.64
C GLN A 123 56.23 -43.33 -12.17
N TRP A 124 56.34 -42.85 -10.92
CA TRP A 124 57.60 -42.42 -10.34
C TRP A 124 58.55 -43.60 -10.08
N GLU A 125 58.02 -44.74 -9.64
CA GLU A 125 58.81 -45.97 -9.49
C GLU A 125 59.34 -46.49 -10.84
N ALA A 126 58.49 -46.50 -11.88
CA ALA A 126 58.91 -46.91 -13.23
C ALA A 126 59.93 -45.94 -13.85
N GLU A 127 59.78 -44.63 -13.62
CA GLU A 127 60.73 -43.61 -14.07
C GLU A 127 62.07 -43.70 -13.34
N ILE A 128 62.07 -44.02 -12.04
CA ILE A 128 63.30 -44.25 -11.26
C ILE A 128 64.01 -45.52 -11.75
N VAL A 129 63.29 -46.62 -11.97
CA VAL A 129 63.88 -47.86 -12.50
C VAL A 129 64.44 -47.65 -13.91
N ALA A 130 63.71 -46.93 -14.78
CA ALA A 130 64.18 -46.59 -16.12
C ALA A 130 65.35 -45.60 -16.11
N TYR A 131 65.42 -44.69 -15.14
CA TYR A 131 66.54 -43.79 -14.91
C TYR A 131 67.78 -44.55 -14.43
N LEU A 132 67.61 -45.49 -13.49
CA LEU A 132 68.67 -46.37 -13.00
C LEU A 132 69.23 -47.28 -14.11
N ASP A 133 68.37 -47.81 -14.99
CA ASP A 133 68.79 -48.56 -16.18
C ASP A 133 69.50 -47.67 -17.22
N LYS A 134 69.04 -46.42 -17.43
CA LYS A 134 69.71 -45.44 -18.32
C LYS A 134 71.04 -44.95 -17.79
N CYS A 135 71.24 -44.92 -16.47
CA CYS A 135 72.49 -44.52 -15.84
C CYS A 135 73.64 -45.52 -16.04
N SER A 136 73.44 -46.61 -16.79
CA SER A 136 74.49 -47.61 -17.07
C SER A 136 75.20 -48.07 -15.79
N LEU A 137 74.46 -48.18 -14.67
CA LEU A 137 74.99 -48.80 -13.47
C LEU A 137 75.30 -50.24 -13.87
N SER A 138 76.59 -50.58 -13.96
CA SER A 138 77.01 -51.95 -14.27
C SER A 138 76.29 -52.91 -13.34
N LYS A 139 76.11 -54.18 -13.72
CA LYS A 139 75.54 -55.23 -12.82
C LYS A 139 76.30 -55.36 -11.48
N TYR A 140 77.39 -54.61 -11.29
CA TYR A 140 78.25 -54.58 -10.12
C TYR A 140 78.31 -53.18 -9.46
N ALA A 141 77.35 -52.29 -9.72
CA ALA A 141 77.30 -50.99 -9.07
C ALA A 141 76.76 -51.11 -7.63
N THR A 142 77.62 -50.94 -6.64
CA THR A 142 77.24 -51.00 -5.22
C THR A 142 76.99 -49.59 -4.68
N PRO A 143 75.84 -49.32 -4.04
CA PRO A 143 75.63 -48.08 -3.31
C PRO A 143 76.55 -48.03 -2.09
N TYR A 144 77.14 -46.86 -1.84
CA TYR A 144 77.85 -46.58 -0.59
C TYR A 144 77.50 -45.17 -0.09
N LEU A 145 77.58 -45.02 1.22
CA LEU A 145 77.38 -43.74 1.88
C LEU A 145 78.65 -42.90 1.74
N THR A 146 78.52 -41.76 1.06
CA THR A 146 79.66 -40.88 0.74
C THR A 146 80.17 -40.06 1.91
N CYS A 147 79.27 -39.66 2.81
CA CYS A 147 79.59 -38.88 4.00
C CYS A 147 78.47 -39.04 5.05
N SER A 148 78.84 -39.31 6.30
CA SER A 148 77.91 -39.42 7.43
C SER A 148 77.19 -38.10 7.76
N LEU A 149 77.78 -36.94 7.38
CA LEU A 149 77.22 -35.62 7.68
C LEU A 149 76.20 -35.14 6.64
N CYS A 150 76.38 -35.52 5.38
CA CYS A 150 75.47 -35.14 4.28
C CYS A 150 74.44 -36.24 3.99
N ASN A 151 74.67 -37.45 4.50
CA ASN A 151 73.82 -38.63 4.31
C ASN A 151 73.51 -38.93 2.82
N CYS A 152 74.45 -38.60 1.94
CA CYS A 152 74.31 -38.78 0.49
C CYS A 152 74.84 -40.16 0.05
N ILE A 153 74.11 -40.82 -0.85
CA ILE A 153 74.48 -42.12 -1.42
C ILE A 153 75.10 -41.90 -2.81
N ASN A 154 76.28 -42.47 -3.08
CA ASN A 154 76.79 -42.64 -4.45
C ASN A 154 76.86 -44.12 -4.80
N PHE A 155 77.03 -44.39 -6.09
CA PHE A 155 77.22 -45.73 -6.62
C PHE A 155 78.63 -45.85 -7.21
N ILE A 156 79.30 -46.97 -6.94
CA ILE A 156 80.61 -47.32 -7.52
C ILE A 156 80.48 -48.64 -8.26
N ASP A 157 81.07 -48.72 -9.43
CA ASP A 157 81.27 -49.99 -10.13
C ASP A 157 82.42 -50.78 -9.48
N VAL A 158 82.08 -51.88 -8.80
CA VAL A 158 83.06 -52.73 -8.08
C VAL A 158 84.10 -53.32 -9.04
N THR A 159 83.78 -53.49 -10.33
CA THR A 159 84.74 -54.00 -11.33
C THR A 159 85.80 -52.97 -11.72
N CYS A 160 85.52 -51.69 -11.54
CA CYS A 160 86.48 -50.60 -11.74
C CYS A 160 87.44 -50.42 -10.55
N VAL A 161 87.07 -50.93 -9.36
CA VAL A 161 87.94 -50.94 -8.17
C VAL A 161 88.93 -52.09 -8.31
N ARG A 162 90.14 -51.79 -8.80
CA ARG A 162 91.18 -52.79 -9.08
C ARG A 162 91.72 -53.43 -7.78
N GLY A 163 91.15 -54.55 -7.37
CA GLY A 163 91.73 -55.38 -6.31
C GLY A 163 93.13 -55.92 -6.68
N ILE A 164 94.15 -55.52 -5.91
CA ILE A 164 95.39 -56.25 -5.51
C ILE A 164 96.34 -56.80 -6.62
N LYS A 165 95.93 -56.96 -7.88
CA LYS A 165 96.71 -57.69 -8.91
C LYS A 165 97.51 -56.86 -9.90
N ASN A 166 97.49 -55.52 -9.84
CA ASN A 166 98.30 -54.69 -10.74
C ASN A 166 99.13 -53.64 -9.99
N VAL A 167 100.28 -54.06 -9.47
CA VAL A 167 101.34 -53.20 -8.88
C VAL A 167 102.11 -52.39 -9.95
N ALA A 168 101.61 -52.30 -11.17
CA ALA A 168 102.28 -51.58 -12.25
C ALA A 168 101.64 -50.20 -12.49
N LYS A 169 102.33 -49.16 -11.97
CA LYS A 169 102.23 -47.71 -12.25
C LYS A 169 101.25 -46.88 -11.39
N GLY A 170 101.81 -46.29 -10.32
CA GLY A 170 101.85 -44.82 -10.20
C GLY A 170 100.86 -44.08 -9.28
N SER A 171 99.71 -44.62 -8.87
CA SER A 171 98.82 -43.94 -7.92
C SER A 171 98.62 -44.74 -6.63
N LEU A 172 99.16 -44.23 -5.52
CA LEU A 172 99.05 -44.83 -4.17
C LEU A 172 97.65 -44.73 -3.53
N PHE A 173 96.67 -44.17 -4.24
CA PHE A 173 95.32 -43.89 -3.72
C PHE A 173 94.25 -44.42 -4.66
N GLU A 174 93.27 -45.12 -4.11
CA GLU A 174 92.01 -45.43 -4.79
C GLU A 174 91.02 -44.28 -4.55
N PHE A 175 90.55 -43.65 -5.63
CA PHE A 175 89.66 -42.50 -5.56
C PHE A 175 88.20 -42.96 -5.58
N LEU A 176 87.53 -42.91 -4.43
CA LEU A 176 86.06 -42.99 -4.38
C LEU A 176 85.46 -41.67 -4.91
N PRO A 177 84.29 -41.69 -5.56
CA PRO A 177 83.58 -40.47 -5.96
C PRO A 177 83.28 -39.50 -4.79
N PRO A 178 83.37 -38.18 -4.97
CA PRO A 178 83.04 -37.19 -3.92
C PRO A 178 81.60 -37.24 -3.49
N CYS A 179 81.38 -36.93 -2.22
CA CYS A 179 80.04 -36.69 -1.68
C CYS A 179 79.38 -35.53 -2.43
N CYS A 180 78.21 -35.73 -3.02
CA CYS A 180 77.50 -34.67 -3.73
C CYS A 180 77.05 -33.50 -2.83
N GLY A 181 76.98 -33.69 -1.51
CA GLY A 181 76.63 -32.65 -0.54
C GLY A 181 77.81 -31.77 -0.13
N CYS A 182 78.94 -32.35 0.28
CA CYS A 182 80.11 -31.61 0.80
C CYS A 182 81.35 -31.67 -0.09
N ASN A 183 81.28 -32.37 -1.23
CA ASN A 183 82.35 -32.62 -2.18
C ASN A 183 83.63 -33.27 -1.61
N ARG A 184 83.55 -33.84 -0.40
CA ARG A 184 84.67 -34.55 0.24
C ARG A 184 84.70 -36.01 -0.23
N THR A 185 85.90 -36.54 -0.47
CA THR A 185 86.19 -37.96 -0.72
C THR A 185 87.10 -38.49 0.37
N ARG A 186 86.83 -39.69 0.89
CA ARG A 186 87.83 -40.40 1.69
C ARG A 186 88.78 -41.11 0.73
N HIS A 187 90.05 -40.71 0.75
CA HIS A 187 91.09 -41.39 0.01
C HIS A 187 91.48 -42.65 0.78
N LEU A 188 91.17 -43.83 0.23
CA LEU A 188 91.64 -45.08 0.81
C LEU A 188 93.05 -45.36 0.27
N ARG A 189 94.03 -45.37 1.17
CA ARG A 189 95.40 -45.77 0.86
C ARG A 189 95.51 -47.28 1.07
N THR A 190 95.99 -48.02 0.07
CA THR A 190 96.19 -49.46 0.19
C THR A 190 97.42 -49.74 1.08
N GLY A 191 97.18 -50.29 2.28
CA GLY A 191 98.22 -50.63 3.28
C GLY A 191 97.83 -50.24 4.71
N ALA A 192 98.65 -50.63 5.70
CA ALA A 192 98.47 -50.25 7.11
C ALA A 192 99.01 -48.82 7.36
N ALA A 193 98.21 -47.81 7.02
CA ALA A 193 98.49 -46.41 7.36
C ALA A 193 97.61 -45.98 8.55
N SER A 194 98.19 -45.32 9.54
CA SER A 194 97.44 -44.74 10.65
C SER A 194 96.77 -43.44 10.20
N PHE A 195 95.44 -43.46 10.03
CA PHE A 195 94.62 -42.28 9.72
C PHE A 195 94.17 -41.51 10.97
N GLN A 196 94.77 -41.82 12.12
CA GLN A 196 94.32 -41.33 13.42
C GLN A 196 94.27 -39.80 13.51
N LEU A 197 95.30 -39.12 12.99
CA LEU A 197 95.38 -37.64 12.99
C LEU A 197 94.32 -36.99 12.10
N GLU A 198 93.99 -37.58 10.95
CA GLU A 198 92.97 -37.06 10.02
C GLU A 198 91.56 -37.27 10.57
N ILE A 199 91.32 -38.43 11.22
CA ILE A 199 90.05 -38.72 11.91
C ILE A 199 89.85 -37.75 13.08
N GLU A 200 90.91 -37.47 13.85
CA GLU A 200 90.87 -36.51 14.95
C GLU A 200 90.57 -35.09 14.45
N GLN A 201 91.22 -34.64 13.37
CA GLN A 201 90.93 -33.34 12.76
C GLN A 201 89.50 -33.26 12.19
N GLU A 202 89.02 -34.30 11.50
CA GLU A 202 87.63 -34.35 11.01
C GLU A 202 86.63 -34.30 12.16
N SER A 203 86.88 -35.05 13.24
CA SER A 203 86.03 -35.04 14.43
C SER A 203 85.95 -33.65 15.05
N GLN A 204 87.09 -32.95 15.20
CA GLN A 204 87.12 -31.58 15.69
C GLN A 204 86.35 -30.62 14.77
N THR A 205 86.50 -30.73 13.45
CA THR A 205 85.72 -29.89 12.51
C THR A 205 84.23 -30.19 12.54
N SER A 206 83.85 -31.45 12.78
CA SER A 206 82.45 -31.86 12.92
C SER A 206 81.86 -31.30 14.20
N ASP A 207 82.57 -31.43 15.31
CA ASP A 207 82.18 -30.87 16.61
C ASP A 207 82.04 -29.34 16.54
N ASP A 208 82.94 -28.65 15.83
CA ASP A 208 82.88 -27.21 15.63
C ASP A 208 81.70 -26.78 14.76
N LEU A 209 81.34 -27.59 13.76
CA LEU A 209 80.14 -27.36 12.95
C LEU A 209 78.87 -27.61 13.76
N GLU A 210 78.86 -28.65 14.60
CA GLU A 210 77.73 -28.98 15.47
C GLU A 210 77.48 -27.89 16.52
N LYS A 211 78.56 -27.41 17.17
CA LYS A 211 78.54 -26.24 18.08
C LYS A 211 78.00 -24.96 17.41
N LYS A 212 78.21 -24.77 16.10
CA LYS A 212 77.70 -23.61 15.33
C LYS A 212 76.27 -23.80 14.84
N ARG A 213 75.82 -25.04 14.62
CA ARG A 213 74.46 -25.35 14.13
C ARG A 213 73.38 -25.00 15.14
N GLU A 214 73.61 -25.32 16.41
CA GLU A 214 72.63 -25.08 17.48
C GLU A 214 72.24 -23.59 17.63
N PRO A 215 73.18 -22.63 17.79
CA PRO A 215 72.84 -21.21 17.88
C PRO A 215 72.23 -20.66 16.58
N ALA A 216 72.66 -21.16 15.41
CA ALA A 216 72.05 -20.80 14.13
C ALA A 216 70.60 -21.29 14.04
N ALA A 217 70.31 -22.52 14.46
CA ALA A 217 68.96 -23.07 14.51
C ALA A 217 68.06 -22.30 15.50
N ILE A 218 68.57 -21.97 16.69
CA ILE A 218 67.85 -21.14 17.67
C ILE A 218 67.50 -19.76 17.09
N ASN A 219 68.45 -19.13 16.38
CA ASN A 219 68.20 -17.84 15.75
C ASN A 219 67.13 -17.94 14.65
N MET A 220 67.20 -18.97 13.80
CA MET A 220 66.17 -19.25 12.78
C MET A 220 64.80 -19.48 13.43
N GLN A 221 64.72 -20.29 14.48
CA GLN A 221 63.47 -20.53 15.22
C GLN A 221 62.90 -19.25 15.83
N ARG A 222 63.76 -18.38 16.40
CA ARG A 222 63.34 -17.08 16.97
C ARG A 222 62.74 -16.17 15.91
N VAL A 223 63.39 -16.05 14.74
CA VAL A 223 62.88 -15.26 13.61
C VAL A 223 61.55 -15.80 13.09
N VAL A 224 61.44 -17.13 12.94
CA VAL A 224 60.22 -17.79 12.47
C VAL A 224 59.08 -17.60 13.45
N ARG A 225 59.29 -17.83 14.76
CA ARG A 225 58.27 -17.61 15.81
C ARG A 225 57.82 -16.16 15.85
N GLY A 226 58.76 -15.20 15.79
CA GLY A 226 58.43 -13.77 15.77
C GLY A 226 57.63 -13.37 14.53
N ARG A 227 57.92 -13.95 13.36
CA ARG A 227 57.14 -13.73 12.14
C ARG A 227 55.73 -14.33 12.25
N LEU A 228 55.61 -15.55 12.76
CA LEU A 228 54.32 -16.22 12.96
C LEU A 228 53.43 -15.44 13.95
N GLY A 229 53.99 -15.00 15.08
CA GLY A 229 53.26 -14.20 16.06
C GLY A 229 52.75 -12.87 15.47
N ARG A 230 53.54 -12.19 14.64
CA ARG A 230 53.09 -10.97 13.94
C ARG A 230 51.98 -11.26 12.92
N LEU A 231 52.05 -12.37 12.19
CA LEU A 231 51.00 -12.78 11.25
C LEU A 231 49.70 -13.10 11.98
N GLU A 232 49.77 -13.82 13.09
CA GLU A 232 48.60 -14.15 13.91
C GLU A 232 48.00 -12.93 14.57
N ALA A 233 48.82 -12.03 15.14
CA ALA A 233 48.35 -10.76 15.70
C ALA A 233 47.64 -9.91 14.63
N ARG A 234 48.16 -9.88 13.40
CA ARG A 234 47.49 -9.20 12.27
C ARG A 234 46.16 -9.86 11.92
N ARG A 235 46.09 -11.20 11.91
CA ARG A 235 44.86 -11.96 11.66
C ARG A 235 43.79 -11.62 12.70
N ARG A 236 44.11 -11.69 13.99
CA ARG A 236 43.19 -11.38 15.10
C ARG A 236 42.68 -9.93 15.05
N ARG A 237 43.54 -8.97 14.69
CA ARG A 237 43.10 -7.57 14.49
C ARG A 237 42.07 -7.45 13.36
N LEU A 238 42.34 -8.08 12.22
CA LEU A 238 41.40 -8.07 11.09
C LEU A 238 40.08 -8.79 11.42
N GLU A 239 40.12 -9.88 12.18
CA GLU A 239 38.93 -10.58 12.64
C GLU A 239 38.11 -9.73 13.61
N LYS A 240 38.77 -9.07 14.57
CA LYS A 240 38.14 -8.11 15.49
C LYS A 240 37.48 -6.97 14.72
N GLU A 241 38.17 -6.34 13.78
CA GLU A 241 37.60 -5.28 12.93
C GLU A 241 36.38 -5.76 12.13
N ARG A 242 36.41 -6.98 11.59
CA ARG A 242 35.26 -7.56 10.87
C ARG A 242 34.08 -7.80 11.81
N TRP A 243 34.33 -8.28 13.01
CA TRP A 243 33.30 -8.52 14.02
C TRP A 243 32.67 -7.20 14.50
N GLU A 244 33.50 -6.19 14.80
CA GLU A 244 33.04 -4.84 15.12
C GLU A 244 32.19 -4.24 13.99
N LYS A 245 32.63 -4.38 12.72
CA LYS A 245 31.82 -3.94 11.56
C LYS A 245 30.46 -4.63 11.51
N LYS A 246 30.38 -5.93 11.82
CA LYS A 246 29.10 -6.65 11.91
C LYS A 246 28.21 -6.11 13.03
N ILE A 247 28.78 -5.82 14.21
CA ILE A 247 28.06 -5.22 15.33
C ILE A 247 27.55 -3.82 14.96
N PHE A 248 28.40 -2.95 14.44
CA PHE A 248 28.00 -1.61 14.03
C PHE A 248 26.93 -1.64 12.94
N HIS A 249 27.03 -2.56 11.98
CA HIS A 249 26.01 -2.76 10.97
C HIS A 249 24.68 -3.21 11.60
N ALA A 250 24.70 -4.22 12.48
CA ALA A 250 23.51 -4.69 13.17
C ALA A 250 22.86 -3.58 14.03
N ALA A 251 23.67 -2.84 14.80
CA ALA A 251 23.22 -1.70 15.59
C ALA A 251 22.58 -0.61 14.70
N SER A 252 23.21 -0.27 13.57
CA SER A 252 22.68 0.70 12.61
C SER A 252 21.34 0.26 12.03
N VAL A 253 21.19 -1.02 11.66
CA VAL A 253 19.93 -1.59 11.17
C VAL A 253 18.83 -1.52 12.24
N ILE A 254 19.15 -1.90 13.48
CA ILE A 254 18.22 -1.82 14.62
C ILE A 254 17.81 -0.37 14.86
N GLN A 255 18.76 0.55 14.97
CA GLN A 255 18.50 1.98 15.19
C GLN A 255 17.64 2.57 14.07
N LYS A 256 17.94 2.26 12.80
CA LYS A 256 17.14 2.68 11.64
C LYS A 256 15.70 2.17 11.75
N ARG A 257 15.51 0.90 12.11
CA ARG A 257 14.18 0.30 12.28
C ARG A 257 13.40 0.96 13.41
N VAL A 258 14.03 1.15 14.57
CA VAL A 258 13.42 1.81 15.74
C VAL A 258 13.00 3.24 15.41
N ARG A 259 13.89 4.05 14.80
CA ARG A 259 13.56 5.42 14.36
C ARG A 259 12.39 5.42 13.36
N GLY A 260 12.37 4.47 12.43
CA GLY A 260 11.28 4.32 11.47
C GLY A 260 9.94 3.95 12.12
N ILE A 261 9.95 3.05 13.11
CA ILE A 261 8.74 2.70 13.90
C ILE A 261 8.24 3.94 14.63
N GLN A 262 9.11 4.62 15.38
CA GLN A 262 8.75 5.83 16.13
C GLN A 262 8.15 6.92 15.24
N ALA A 263 8.72 7.16 14.05
CA ALA A 263 8.19 8.15 13.11
C ALA A 263 6.79 7.77 12.60
N ARG A 264 6.57 6.50 12.23
CA ARG A 264 5.25 6.03 11.77
C ARG A 264 4.20 6.09 12.88
N THR A 265 4.55 5.62 14.08
CA THR A 265 3.66 5.70 15.23
C THR A 265 3.30 7.15 15.54
N ARG A 266 4.26 8.08 15.48
CA ARG A 266 3.99 9.50 15.65
C ARG A 266 2.96 10.01 14.66
N VAL A 267 3.16 9.77 13.37
CA VAL A 267 2.26 10.22 12.30
C VAL A 267 0.86 9.59 12.45
N GLU A 268 0.78 8.32 12.82
CA GLU A 268 -0.49 7.64 13.06
C GLU A 268 -1.27 8.28 14.22
N ILE A 269 -0.58 8.59 15.32
CA ILE A 269 -1.19 9.24 16.48
C ILE A 269 -1.60 10.67 16.16
N GLU A 270 -0.78 11.44 15.46
CA GLU A 270 -1.15 12.80 15.01
C GLU A 270 -2.40 12.78 14.11
N ARG A 271 -2.53 11.78 13.23
CA ARG A 271 -3.76 11.57 12.44
C ARG A 271 -4.97 11.24 13.34
N CYS A 272 -4.78 10.41 14.37
CA CYS A 272 -5.84 10.10 15.33
C CYS A 272 -6.25 11.35 16.12
N ILE A 273 -5.30 12.16 16.58
CA ILE A 273 -5.56 13.44 17.25
C ILE A 273 -6.37 14.36 16.32
N PHE A 274 -5.98 14.47 15.05
CA PHE A 274 -6.71 15.27 14.07
C PHE A 274 -8.18 14.82 13.91
N VAL A 275 -8.44 13.51 13.89
CA VAL A 275 -9.81 12.98 13.87
C VAL A 275 -10.59 13.39 15.11
N VAL A 276 -9.95 13.33 16.28
CA VAL A 276 -10.61 13.69 17.55
C VAL A 276 -10.89 15.19 17.64
N VAL A 277 -9.95 16.04 17.22
CA VAL A 277 -10.11 17.52 17.22
C VAL A 277 -11.22 17.96 16.27
N ASN A 278 -11.35 17.33 15.11
CA ASN A 278 -12.38 17.67 14.13
C ASN A 278 -13.73 16.96 14.38
N ALA A 279 -13.82 16.13 15.42
CA ALA A 279 -15.06 15.42 15.74
C ALA A 279 -16.14 16.41 16.20
N HIS A 280 -17.39 16.13 15.84
CA HIS A 280 -18.52 16.91 16.34
C HIS A 280 -18.63 16.80 17.87
N PRO A 281 -18.95 17.87 18.63
CA PRO A 281 -18.95 17.86 20.10
C PRO A 281 -19.76 16.72 20.75
N LEU A 282 -20.92 16.38 20.19
CA LEU A 282 -21.74 15.25 20.67
C LEU A 282 -21.12 13.87 20.42
N VAL A 283 -20.37 13.72 19.32
CA VAL A 283 -19.66 12.47 19.00
C VAL A 283 -18.43 12.34 19.89
N TYR A 284 -17.71 13.45 20.07
CA TYR A 284 -16.60 13.55 20.99
C TYR A 284 -17.03 13.19 22.42
N ALA A 285 -18.07 13.82 22.97
CA ALA A 285 -18.60 13.51 24.29
C ALA A 285 -19.01 12.03 24.43
N PHE A 286 -19.61 11.45 23.39
CA PHE A 286 -19.95 10.03 23.37
C PHE A 286 -18.70 9.12 23.39
N ALA A 287 -17.63 9.51 22.70
CA ALA A 287 -16.39 8.74 22.60
C ALA A 287 -15.56 8.80 23.89
N THR A 288 -15.58 9.93 24.59
CA THR A 288 -14.83 10.12 25.84
C THR A 288 -15.58 9.57 27.07
N THR A 289 -16.90 9.41 27.00
CA THR A 289 -17.68 8.80 28.09
C THR A 289 -17.39 7.30 28.20
N ASN A 290 -17.07 6.84 29.41
CA ASN A 290 -16.84 5.42 29.69
C ASN A 290 -18.17 4.64 29.62
N GLN A 291 -18.22 3.62 28.77
CA GLN A 291 -19.39 2.77 28.57
C GLN A 291 -19.12 1.36 29.11
N PRO A 292 -20.13 0.69 29.69
CA PRO A 292 -19.99 -0.68 30.17
C PRO A 292 -19.64 -1.61 28.98
N GLY A 293 -18.61 -2.44 29.16
CA GLY A 293 -18.14 -3.38 28.14
C GLY A 293 -17.17 -2.81 27.09
N MET A 294 -16.74 -1.56 27.21
CA MET A 294 -15.62 -1.01 26.42
C MET A 294 -14.42 -0.66 27.31
N ASP A 295 -13.24 -0.58 26.69
CA ASP A 295 -12.00 -0.25 27.41
C ASP A 295 -12.13 1.09 28.15
N THR A 296 -11.66 1.19 29.39
CA THR A 296 -11.70 2.46 30.10
C THR A 296 -10.76 3.46 29.46
N VAL A 297 -11.29 4.61 29.04
CA VAL A 297 -10.51 5.72 28.48
C VAL A 297 -10.34 6.76 29.58
N PHE A 298 -9.10 7.23 29.77
CA PHE A 298 -8.85 8.44 30.55
C PHE A 298 -8.78 9.60 29.56
N TRP A 299 -9.38 10.74 29.85
CA TRP A 299 -9.36 11.87 28.92
C TRP A 299 -9.18 13.19 29.67
N TYR A 300 -8.76 14.22 28.94
CA TYR A 300 -8.52 15.55 29.51
C TYR A 300 -9.84 16.32 29.53
N ASP A 301 -10.26 16.76 30.72
CA ASP A 301 -11.48 17.55 30.89
C ASP A 301 -11.24 19.04 30.62
N SER A 302 -10.00 19.52 30.82
CA SER A 302 -9.61 20.91 30.56
C SER A 302 -9.35 21.16 29.08
N VAL A 303 -9.98 22.19 28.53
CA VAL A 303 -9.81 22.63 27.14
C VAL A 303 -8.38 23.13 26.88
N GLU A 304 -7.76 23.75 27.88
CA GLU A 304 -6.39 24.26 27.77
C GLU A 304 -5.37 23.12 27.71
N GLU A 305 -5.52 22.12 28.60
CA GLU A 305 -4.67 20.92 28.60
C GLU A 305 -4.82 20.16 27.28
N PHE A 306 -6.05 20.03 26.79
CA PHE A 306 -6.32 19.41 25.50
C PHE A 306 -5.71 20.21 24.34
N GLY A 307 -5.74 21.54 24.37
CA GLY A 307 -5.10 22.39 23.37
C GLY A 307 -3.59 22.18 23.30
N VAL A 308 -2.91 22.17 24.46
CA VAL A 308 -1.47 21.90 24.55
C VAL A 308 -1.15 20.48 24.08
N PHE A 309 -1.99 19.50 24.45
CA PHE A 309 -1.86 18.12 24.01
C PHE A 309 -1.96 17.96 22.49
N CYS A 310 -2.87 18.68 21.84
CA CYS A 310 -3.06 18.62 20.39
C CYS A 310 -1.90 19.23 19.60
N TRP A 311 -1.16 20.18 20.19
CA TRP A 311 0.00 20.79 19.56
C TRP A 311 1.21 19.85 19.54
N ASP A 312 1.59 19.31 20.69
CA ASP A 312 2.65 18.29 20.79
C ASP A 312 2.41 17.35 21.98
N TYR A 313 1.76 16.22 21.70
CA TYR A 313 1.43 15.24 22.73
C TYR A 313 2.67 14.60 23.38
N ARG A 314 3.82 14.51 22.67
CA ARG A 314 5.02 13.88 23.24
C ARG A 314 5.73 14.82 24.19
N GLU A 315 5.78 16.10 23.87
CA GLU A 315 6.26 17.14 24.77
C GLU A 315 5.35 17.24 26.00
N PHE A 316 4.03 17.22 25.80
CA PHE A 316 3.07 17.20 26.89
C PHE A 316 3.32 16.03 27.85
N VAL A 317 3.42 14.79 27.34
CA VAL A 317 3.70 13.60 28.18
C VAL A 317 5.06 13.68 28.88
N ARG A 318 6.06 14.32 28.26
CA ARG A 318 7.36 14.54 28.91
C ARG A 318 7.24 15.54 30.07
N ARG A 319 6.48 16.62 29.90
CA ARG A 319 6.25 17.64 30.94
C ARG A 319 5.41 17.12 32.11
N THR A 320 4.48 16.21 31.87
CA THR A 320 3.72 15.52 32.93
C THR A 320 4.52 14.42 33.63
N GLY A 321 5.83 14.30 33.35
CA GLY A 321 6.71 13.31 33.98
C GLY A 321 6.41 11.87 33.56
N GLY A 322 5.78 11.67 32.40
CA GLY A 322 5.43 10.34 31.88
C GLY A 322 4.30 9.66 32.66
N ARG A 323 3.46 10.44 33.35
CA ARG A 323 2.27 9.95 34.05
C ARG A 323 1.03 10.59 33.43
N PRO A 324 0.24 9.85 32.62
CA PRO A 324 0.41 8.45 32.20
C PRO A 324 1.51 8.23 31.15
N SER A 325 1.96 6.98 31.03
CA SER A 325 3.05 6.60 30.11
C SER A 325 2.69 6.85 28.65
N LEU A 326 3.70 7.17 27.83
CA LEU A 326 3.50 7.50 26.42
C LEU A 326 2.71 6.42 25.66
N TRP A 327 3.08 5.14 25.82
CA TRP A 327 2.39 4.04 25.15
C TRP A 327 0.90 3.94 25.53
N ARG A 328 0.56 4.28 26.78
CA ARG A 328 -0.81 4.26 27.28
C ARG A 328 -1.61 5.43 26.73
N VAL A 329 -0.99 6.61 26.65
CA VAL A 329 -1.56 7.80 26.00
C VAL A 329 -1.84 7.53 24.53
N GLU A 330 -0.86 6.98 23.80
CA GLU A 330 -1.02 6.65 22.39
C GLU A 330 -2.12 5.59 22.17
N ALA A 331 -2.17 4.54 22.99
CA ALA A 331 -3.23 3.54 22.91
C ALA A 331 -4.62 4.14 23.14
N ASN A 332 -4.71 5.04 24.11
CA ASN A 332 -5.93 5.72 24.48
C ASN A 332 -6.42 6.67 23.37
N VAL A 333 -5.52 7.44 22.75
CA VAL A 333 -5.85 8.28 21.57
C VAL A 333 -6.37 7.43 20.42
N ARG A 334 -5.73 6.28 20.12
CA ARG A 334 -6.22 5.36 19.09
C ARG A 334 -7.64 4.85 19.40
N GLU A 335 -7.92 4.54 20.66
CA GLU A 335 -9.25 4.08 21.08
C GLU A 335 -10.31 5.18 20.96
N VAL A 336 -10.03 6.41 21.40
CA VAL A 336 -10.97 7.53 21.24
C VAL A 336 -11.24 7.82 19.77
N ALA A 337 -10.20 7.88 18.93
CA ALA A 337 -10.38 8.05 17.48
C ALA A 337 -11.22 6.92 16.87
N ARG A 338 -11.00 5.67 17.30
CA ARG A 338 -11.81 4.52 16.87
C ARG A 338 -13.27 4.66 17.28
N ARG A 339 -13.56 5.14 18.49
CA ARG A 339 -14.94 5.39 18.97
C ARG A 339 -15.63 6.49 18.19
N VAL A 340 -14.93 7.60 17.93
CA VAL A 340 -15.43 8.71 17.10
C VAL A 340 -15.85 8.16 15.74
N LEU A 341 -14.94 7.49 15.02
CA LEU A 341 -15.22 6.96 13.69
C LEU A 341 -16.34 5.92 13.69
N ARG A 342 -16.37 5.00 14.67
CA ARG A 342 -17.47 4.03 14.81
C ARG A 342 -18.81 4.73 15.00
N ARG A 343 -18.86 5.75 15.86
CA ARG A 343 -20.10 6.49 16.13
C ARG A 343 -20.57 7.26 14.89
N GLU A 344 -19.66 7.92 14.18
CA GLU A 344 -19.96 8.60 12.92
C GLU A 344 -20.50 7.63 11.88
N ASN A 345 -19.83 6.49 11.69
CA ASN A 345 -20.29 5.46 10.74
C ASN A 345 -21.71 4.97 11.06
N VAL A 346 -22.05 4.78 12.35
CA VAL A 346 -23.42 4.40 12.75
C VAL A 346 -24.43 5.50 12.41
N LEU A 347 -24.10 6.77 12.70
CA LEU A 347 -24.98 7.91 12.42
C LEU A 347 -25.19 8.11 10.91
N VAL A 348 -24.11 8.04 10.13
CA VAL A 348 -24.14 8.09 8.66
C VAL A 348 -25.01 6.96 8.12
N THR A 349 -24.82 5.74 8.61
CA THR A 349 -25.64 4.58 8.19
C THR A 349 -27.14 4.82 8.45
N ARG A 350 -27.50 5.40 9.61
CA ARG A 350 -28.90 5.75 9.93
C ARG A 350 -29.46 6.82 8.99
N ILE A 351 -28.67 7.86 8.70
CA ILE A 351 -29.05 8.91 7.75
C ILE A 351 -29.27 8.31 6.35
N GLN A 352 -28.33 7.50 5.88
CA GLN A 352 -28.44 6.84 4.58
C GLN A 352 -29.64 5.90 4.50
N ALA A 353 -29.92 5.12 5.55
CA ALA A 353 -31.11 4.26 5.60
C ALA A 353 -32.41 5.07 5.51
N ARG A 354 -32.51 6.17 6.28
CA ARG A 354 -33.66 7.08 6.23
C ARG A 354 -33.81 7.74 4.86
N TRP A 355 -32.70 8.17 4.26
CA TRP A 355 -32.67 8.75 2.94
C TRP A 355 -33.16 7.77 1.87
N ARG A 356 -32.62 6.54 1.84
CA ARG A 356 -33.08 5.48 0.93
C ARG A 356 -34.59 5.21 1.08
N GLY A 357 -35.11 5.21 2.31
CA GLY A 357 -36.55 5.09 2.57
C GLY A 357 -37.39 6.25 2.04
N ILE A 358 -36.91 7.50 2.15
CA ILE A 358 -37.58 8.68 1.57
C ILE A 358 -37.56 8.60 0.05
N THR A 359 -36.42 8.27 -0.55
CA THR A 359 -36.28 8.12 -2.01
C THR A 359 -37.21 7.05 -2.55
N ALA A 360 -37.29 5.88 -1.90
CA ALA A 360 -38.21 4.80 -2.29
C ALA A 360 -39.68 5.20 -2.17
N ARG A 361 -40.08 5.93 -1.12
CA ARG A 361 -41.45 6.45 -1.00
C ARG A 361 -41.78 7.46 -2.08
N SER A 362 -40.84 8.34 -2.42
CA SER A 362 -41.02 9.32 -3.49
C SER A 362 -41.20 8.64 -4.85
N SER A 363 -40.40 7.61 -5.16
CA SER A 363 -40.53 6.86 -6.42
C SER A 363 -41.85 6.08 -6.47
N PHE A 364 -42.25 5.44 -5.37
CA PHE A 364 -43.53 4.74 -5.28
C PHE A 364 -44.73 5.68 -5.44
N TYR A 365 -44.69 6.88 -4.85
CA TYR A 365 -45.74 7.87 -5.00
C TYR A 365 -45.92 8.31 -6.46
N GLU A 366 -44.82 8.59 -7.16
CA GLU A 366 -44.87 8.91 -8.59
C GLU A 366 -45.41 7.74 -9.41
N LEU A 367 -44.99 6.50 -9.13
CA LEU A 367 -45.54 5.31 -9.80
C LEU A 367 -47.05 5.17 -9.56
N LYS A 368 -47.51 5.36 -8.31
CA LYS A 368 -48.94 5.31 -7.97
C LYS A 368 -49.74 6.41 -8.69
N LYS A 369 -49.17 7.61 -8.83
CA LYS A 369 -49.74 8.72 -9.59
C LYS A 369 -49.86 8.37 -11.08
N GLN A 370 -48.81 7.81 -11.69
CA GLN A 370 -48.85 7.35 -13.09
C GLN A 370 -49.89 6.25 -13.28
N HIS A 371 -49.97 5.30 -12.35
CA HIS A 371 -50.97 4.23 -12.38
C HIS A 371 -52.41 4.79 -12.27
N GLY A 372 -52.63 5.77 -11.39
CA GLY A 372 -53.91 6.47 -11.28
C GLY A 372 -54.28 7.23 -12.56
N TRP A 373 -53.30 7.86 -13.22
CA TRP A 373 -53.51 8.52 -14.51
C TRP A 373 -53.92 7.52 -15.59
N VAL A 374 -53.22 6.38 -15.70
CA VAL A 374 -53.55 5.29 -16.64
C VAL A 374 -54.96 4.75 -16.38
N ARG A 375 -55.33 4.51 -15.11
CA ARG A 375 -56.71 4.10 -14.76
C ARG A 375 -57.73 5.14 -15.19
N THR A 376 -57.44 6.43 -15.00
CA THR A 376 -58.34 7.52 -15.42
C THR A 376 -58.51 7.52 -16.94
N LEU A 377 -57.44 7.33 -17.72
CA LEU A 377 -57.51 7.21 -19.17
C LEU A 377 -58.34 6.00 -19.61
N ARG A 378 -58.15 4.84 -18.97
CA ARG A 378 -58.92 3.62 -19.26
C ARG A 378 -60.42 3.76 -18.95
N HIS A 379 -60.78 4.42 -17.85
CA HIS A 379 -62.18 4.60 -17.44
C HIS A 379 -62.85 5.81 -18.09
N ALA A 380 -62.10 6.77 -18.64
CA ALA A 380 -62.64 7.94 -19.32
C ALA A 380 -63.70 7.61 -20.41
N PRO A 381 -63.49 6.66 -21.35
CA PRO A 381 -64.50 6.30 -22.34
C PRO A 381 -65.76 5.71 -21.69
N THR A 382 -65.62 4.81 -20.72
CA THR A 382 -66.76 4.22 -19.99
C THR A 382 -67.59 5.30 -19.29
N ILE A 383 -66.93 6.25 -18.61
CA ILE A 383 -67.61 7.36 -17.94
C ILE A 383 -68.32 8.27 -18.96
N ARG A 384 -67.71 8.54 -20.13
CA ARG A 384 -68.36 9.31 -21.20
C ARG A 384 -69.61 8.61 -21.73
N ILE A 385 -69.54 7.30 -22.00
CA ILE A 385 -70.69 6.49 -22.44
C ILE A 385 -71.79 6.52 -21.37
N GLN A 386 -71.44 6.29 -20.10
CA GLN A 386 -72.39 6.36 -18.99
C GLN A 386 -73.05 7.73 -18.85
N ARG A 387 -72.29 8.83 -19.00
CA ARG A 387 -72.82 10.20 -18.98
C ARG A 387 -73.79 10.44 -20.14
N LEU A 388 -73.44 10.03 -21.36
CA LEU A 388 -74.32 10.13 -22.53
C LEU A 388 -75.60 9.31 -22.34
N ALA A 389 -75.49 8.08 -21.83
CA ALA A 389 -76.64 7.23 -21.55
C ALA A 389 -77.57 7.83 -20.48
N ARG A 390 -77.01 8.32 -19.37
CA ARG A 390 -77.77 9.02 -18.31
C ARG A 390 -78.44 10.29 -18.84
N MET A 391 -77.72 11.08 -19.64
CA MET A 391 -78.26 12.27 -20.30
C MET A 391 -79.38 11.94 -21.28
N HIS A 392 -79.24 10.89 -22.09
CA HIS A 392 -80.28 10.44 -23.01
C HIS A 392 -81.55 9.99 -22.27
N LYS A 393 -81.38 9.21 -21.20
CA LYS A 393 -82.49 8.80 -20.32
C LYS A 393 -83.20 10.02 -19.71
N ALA A 394 -82.43 11.00 -19.22
CA ALA A 394 -82.98 12.24 -18.70
C ALA A 394 -83.71 13.04 -19.79
N ARG A 395 -83.13 13.20 -20.99
CA ARG A 395 -83.77 13.88 -22.12
C ARG A 395 -85.07 13.19 -22.53
N ARG A 396 -85.13 11.86 -22.59
CA ARG A 396 -86.38 11.13 -22.85
C ARG A 396 -87.42 11.37 -21.77
N ARG A 397 -87.02 11.44 -20.49
CA ARG A 397 -87.93 11.80 -19.39
C ARG A 397 -88.45 13.23 -19.52
N CYS A 398 -87.56 14.20 -19.76
CA CYS A 398 -87.97 15.61 -19.93
C CYS A 398 -88.81 15.83 -21.20
N LYS A 399 -88.52 15.13 -22.31
CA LYS A 399 -89.37 15.16 -23.51
C LYS A 399 -90.78 14.65 -23.23
N ARG A 400 -90.92 13.57 -22.44
CA ARG A 400 -92.23 13.08 -21.99
C ARG A 400 -92.97 14.05 -21.09
N LEU A 401 -92.25 14.87 -20.33
CA LEU A 401 -92.80 15.89 -19.43
C LEU A 401 -92.94 17.26 -20.10
N ARG A 402 -92.52 17.43 -21.35
CA ARG A 402 -92.66 18.70 -22.07
C ARG A 402 -94.11 18.88 -22.46
N VAL A 403 -94.79 19.77 -21.74
CA VAL A 403 -95.99 20.44 -22.23
C VAL A 403 -95.57 21.39 -23.36
N TYR A 404 -96.34 21.41 -24.45
CA TYR A 404 -96.09 22.36 -25.53
C TYR A 404 -96.38 23.77 -25.01
N VAL A 405 -95.33 24.59 -24.89
CA VAL A 405 -95.42 26.01 -24.55
C VAL A 405 -95.27 26.78 -25.86
N GLY A 406 -96.19 27.73 -26.12
CA GLY A 406 -96.25 28.49 -27.37
C GLY A 406 -94.94 29.22 -27.70
N ARG A 407 -94.73 29.51 -28.99
CA ARG A 407 -93.50 30.15 -29.49
C ARG A 407 -93.23 31.51 -28.82
N ASP A 408 -94.29 32.25 -28.51
CA ASP A 408 -94.20 33.62 -28.00
C ASP A 408 -93.72 33.66 -26.55
N ASP A 409 -94.19 32.73 -25.71
CA ASP A 409 -93.70 32.57 -24.33
C ASP A 409 -92.21 32.19 -24.31
N GLN A 410 -91.75 31.35 -25.24
CA GLN A 410 -90.34 30.97 -25.37
C GLN A 410 -89.45 32.15 -25.78
N LEU A 411 -89.95 33.02 -26.67
CA LEU A 411 -89.25 34.24 -27.07
C LEU A 411 -89.18 35.24 -25.90
N ALA A 412 -90.28 35.42 -25.16
CA ALA A 412 -90.30 36.27 -23.97
C ALA A 412 -89.31 35.79 -22.89
N ASP A 413 -89.26 34.47 -22.64
CA ASP A 413 -88.29 33.88 -21.73
C ASP A 413 -86.85 34.06 -22.23
N TYR A 414 -86.60 33.91 -23.53
CA TYR A 414 -85.28 34.12 -24.12
C TYR A 414 -84.78 35.55 -23.92
N PHE A 415 -85.62 36.54 -24.22
CA PHE A 415 -85.28 37.95 -24.01
C PHE A 415 -85.05 38.26 -22.52
N SER A 416 -85.91 37.76 -21.63
CA SER A 416 -85.75 37.98 -20.19
C SER A 416 -84.44 37.39 -19.64
N VAL A 417 -84.01 36.22 -20.13
CA VAL A 417 -82.74 35.60 -19.75
C VAL A 417 -81.56 36.39 -20.30
N HIS A 418 -81.66 36.91 -21.53
CA HIS A 418 -80.61 37.74 -22.13
C HIS A 418 -80.45 39.07 -21.40
N GLU A 419 -81.55 39.72 -21.02
CA GLU A 419 -81.55 40.93 -20.21
C GLU A 419 -80.94 40.68 -18.82
N LYS A 420 -81.32 39.57 -18.16
CA LYS A 420 -80.72 39.17 -16.88
C LYS A 420 -79.21 38.94 -17.01
N LYS A 421 -78.76 38.29 -18.08
CA LYS A 421 -77.32 38.12 -18.37
C LYS A 421 -76.61 39.44 -18.62
N ALA A 422 -77.20 40.34 -19.41
CA ALA A 422 -76.64 41.66 -19.67
C ALA A 422 -76.56 42.50 -18.39
N ALA A 423 -77.60 42.48 -17.55
CA ALA A 423 -77.61 43.15 -16.25
C ALA A 423 -76.55 42.57 -15.28
N ALA A 424 -76.36 41.25 -15.28
CA ALA A 424 -75.31 40.60 -14.48
C ALA A 424 -73.90 40.97 -14.99
N ALA A 425 -73.70 41.05 -16.31
CA ALA A 425 -72.45 41.50 -16.91
C ALA A 425 -72.14 42.96 -16.56
N ARG A 426 -73.14 43.85 -16.62
CA ARG A 426 -73.02 45.25 -16.18
C ARG A 426 -72.63 45.35 -14.70
N ARG A 427 -73.25 44.54 -13.82
CA ARG A 427 -72.90 44.48 -12.39
C ARG A 427 -71.45 44.04 -12.16
N ARG A 428 -70.97 43.01 -12.86
CA ARG A 428 -69.57 42.55 -12.78
C ARG A 428 -68.59 43.62 -13.27
N HIS A 429 -68.92 44.30 -14.37
CA HIS A 429 -68.09 45.38 -14.89
C HIS A 429 -67.99 46.52 -13.87
N LEU A 430 -69.12 46.97 -13.31
CA LEU A 430 -69.15 48.02 -12.28
C LEU A 430 -68.31 47.63 -11.06
N GLN A 431 -68.43 46.38 -10.58
CA GLN A 431 -67.66 45.87 -9.46
C GLN A 431 -66.15 45.88 -9.75
N MET A 432 -65.74 45.47 -10.96
CA MET A 432 -64.33 45.52 -11.38
C MET A 432 -63.80 46.95 -11.44
N THR A 433 -64.57 47.90 -11.99
CA THR A 433 -64.19 49.32 -12.05
C THR A 433 -64.05 49.93 -10.65
N LEU A 434 -64.97 49.61 -9.73
CA LEU A 434 -64.89 50.06 -8.34
C LEU A 434 -63.65 49.51 -7.63
N MET A 435 -63.35 48.22 -7.80
CA MET A 435 -62.17 47.59 -7.20
C MET A 435 -60.86 48.16 -7.74
N LEU A 436 -60.81 48.56 -9.03
CA LEU A 436 -59.66 49.23 -9.61
C LEU A 436 -59.44 50.63 -9.00
N LYS A 437 -60.49 51.46 -8.93
CA LYS A 437 -60.42 52.78 -8.30
C LYS A 437 -60.01 52.69 -6.82
N TYR A 438 -60.51 51.69 -6.10
CA TYR A 438 -60.12 51.44 -4.71
C TYR A 438 -58.63 51.09 -4.58
N ARG A 439 -58.10 50.24 -5.48
CA ARG A 439 -56.67 49.89 -5.50
C ARG A 439 -55.79 51.10 -5.81
N GLU A 440 -56.21 51.96 -6.72
CA GLU A 440 -55.50 53.20 -7.06
C GLU A 440 -55.47 54.16 -5.86
N HIS A 441 -56.62 54.37 -5.20
CA HIS A 441 -56.67 55.19 -3.99
C HIS A 441 -55.80 54.61 -2.87
N PHE A 442 -55.81 53.30 -2.67
CA PHE A 442 -54.96 52.65 -1.67
C PHE A 442 -53.46 52.85 -1.98
N LYS A 443 -53.06 52.79 -3.25
CA LYS A 443 -51.68 53.11 -3.68
C LYS A 443 -51.34 54.57 -3.43
N HIS A 444 -52.22 55.51 -3.77
CA HIS A 444 -52.05 56.94 -3.49
C HIS A 444 -51.94 57.22 -1.99
N LYS A 445 -52.80 56.61 -1.16
CA LYS A 445 -52.74 56.72 0.31
C LYS A 445 -51.42 56.20 0.88
N ARG A 446 -50.88 55.11 0.33
CA ARG A 446 -49.58 54.55 0.75
C ARG A 446 -48.42 55.45 0.32
N ALA A 447 -48.45 55.99 -0.89
CA ALA A 447 -47.45 56.94 -1.39
C ALA A 447 -47.47 58.26 -0.61
N ALA A 448 -48.65 58.83 -0.35
CA ALA A 448 -48.82 60.05 0.42
C ALA A 448 -48.29 59.90 1.87
N LYS A 449 -48.56 58.76 2.53
CA LYS A 449 -47.98 58.45 3.84
C LYS A 449 -46.45 58.34 3.85
N LEU A 450 -45.84 57.86 2.76
CA LEU A 450 -44.38 57.76 2.65
C LEU A 450 -43.71 59.11 2.36
N VAL A 451 -44.41 60.04 1.70
CA VAL A 451 -43.90 61.37 1.33
C VAL A 451 -44.35 62.45 2.33
N GLY A 452 -45.08 62.09 3.40
CA GLY A 452 -45.60 63.03 4.40
C GLY A 452 -46.73 63.95 3.90
N GLY A 453 -47.27 63.68 2.70
CA GLY A 453 -48.35 64.47 2.10
C GLY A 453 -49.71 64.15 2.70
N ALA A 454 -50.61 65.13 2.71
CA ALA A 454 -51.99 64.94 3.15
C ALA A 454 -52.72 63.91 2.27
N VAL A 455 -53.42 62.96 2.91
CA VAL A 455 -54.18 61.91 2.20
C VAL A 455 -55.53 62.49 1.77
N GLU A 456 -55.77 62.59 0.47
CA GLU A 456 -57.09 62.99 -0.02
C GLU A 456 -58.18 61.93 0.30
N PRO A 457 -59.38 62.36 0.76
CA PRO A 457 -60.49 61.45 1.02
C PRO A 457 -60.97 60.77 -0.26
N PHE A 458 -61.39 59.50 -0.16
CA PHE A 458 -61.90 58.72 -1.30
C PHE A 458 -63.20 59.33 -1.83
N LYS A 459 -63.10 60.18 -2.85
CA LYS A 459 -64.27 60.77 -3.53
C LYS A 459 -64.67 59.90 -4.71
N VAL A 460 -65.81 59.23 -4.61
CA VAL A 460 -66.48 58.64 -5.78
C VAL A 460 -67.14 59.80 -6.52
N VAL A 461 -66.41 60.43 -7.43
CA VAL A 461 -67.01 61.42 -8.33
C VAL A 461 -67.95 60.66 -9.25
N GLU A 462 -69.27 60.79 -9.01
CA GLU A 462 -70.26 60.52 -10.04
C GLU A 462 -69.97 61.50 -11.18
N LYS A 463 -69.52 60.97 -12.33
CA LYS A 463 -69.49 61.76 -13.56
C LYS A 463 -70.94 62.09 -13.91
N GLY A 464 -71.40 63.22 -13.41
CA GLY A 464 -72.67 63.83 -13.78
C GLY A 464 -72.71 64.10 -15.28
N ARG A 465 -73.93 63.97 -15.81
CA ARG A 465 -74.36 64.30 -17.16
C ARG A 465 -73.66 65.57 -17.69
N PHE A 466 -72.96 65.45 -18.81
CA PHE A 466 -72.66 66.59 -19.66
C PHE A 466 -73.98 67.04 -20.32
N THR A 467 -74.50 68.17 -19.87
CA THR A 467 -75.53 68.94 -20.56
C THR A 467 -74.90 69.71 -21.72
N SER A 468 -75.69 69.80 -22.79
CA SER A 468 -75.44 70.42 -24.08
C SER A 468 -75.34 71.95 -24.04
N SER A 469 -74.31 72.50 -24.69
CA SER A 469 -74.25 73.78 -25.42
C SER A 469 -72.82 73.84 -25.99
N GLY A 470 -72.55 73.83 -27.29
CA GLY A 470 -72.99 74.76 -28.32
C GLY A 470 -71.72 75.47 -28.83
N GLU A 471 -71.55 75.55 -30.15
CA GLU A 471 -70.37 76.06 -30.91
C GLU A 471 -69.23 75.04 -31.04
N GLY A 472 -68.79 74.57 -32.21
CA GLY A 472 -68.83 75.11 -33.56
C GLY A 472 -67.39 75.05 -34.08
N VAL A 473 -67.14 74.37 -35.21
CA VAL A 473 -66.04 74.56 -36.18
C VAL A 473 -65.70 73.24 -36.90
N SER A 474 -66.15 73.24 -38.16
CA SER A 474 -65.64 72.64 -39.41
C SER A 474 -65.07 71.21 -39.48
N LEU A 475 -65.74 70.46 -40.37
CA LEU A 475 -65.21 69.45 -41.28
C LEU A 475 -63.70 69.55 -41.62
N SER A 476 -63.05 68.39 -41.66
CA SER A 476 -62.36 67.95 -42.88
C SER A 476 -62.40 66.43 -43.01
N LYS A 477 -62.56 66.02 -44.27
CA LYS A 477 -62.83 64.67 -44.77
C LYS A 477 -61.53 64.13 -45.36
N ASN A 478 -61.40 62.80 -45.34
CA ASN A 478 -60.48 61.97 -46.14
C ASN A 478 -59.00 62.00 -45.74
N GLN A 479 -58.45 60.83 -45.40
CA GLN A 479 -57.66 60.04 -46.36
C GLN A 479 -57.31 58.68 -45.77
N SER A 480 -57.47 57.68 -46.62
CA SER A 480 -56.95 56.32 -46.56
C SER A 480 -55.45 56.31 -46.27
N ASP A 481 -54.98 55.33 -45.50
CA ASP A 481 -53.71 54.65 -45.82
C ASP A 481 -53.68 53.25 -45.20
N ASP A 482 -53.77 52.26 -46.10
CA ASP A 482 -53.38 50.88 -45.88
C ASP A 482 -51.85 50.81 -45.73
N THR A 483 -51.38 50.54 -44.51
CA THR A 483 -50.07 49.90 -44.33
C THR A 483 -50.17 48.84 -43.22
N PRO A 484 -49.71 47.60 -43.44
CA PRO A 484 -49.70 46.58 -42.40
C PRO A 484 -48.56 46.88 -41.43
N THR A 485 -48.78 47.77 -40.48
CA THR A 485 -47.84 47.97 -39.38
C THR A 485 -47.80 46.69 -38.58
N THR A 486 -46.66 46.00 -38.61
CA THR A 486 -46.34 44.85 -37.77
C THR A 486 -46.63 45.23 -36.32
N GLN A 487 -47.79 44.82 -35.83
CA GLN A 487 -48.22 45.09 -34.47
C GLN A 487 -47.19 44.49 -33.52
N ARG A 488 -46.41 45.36 -32.87
CA ARG A 488 -45.64 44.98 -31.69
C ARG A 488 -46.59 44.21 -30.78
N PRO A 489 -46.27 42.95 -30.42
CA PRO A 489 -47.19 42.12 -29.66
C PRO A 489 -47.52 42.86 -28.37
N ASN A 490 -48.82 43.05 -28.16
CA ASN A 490 -49.40 43.78 -27.04
C ASN A 490 -48.72 43.34 -25.73
N ARG A 491 -48.39 44.26 -24.80
CA ARG A 491 -47.62 43.96 -23.57
C ARG A 491 -48.18 42.76 -22.79
N PHE A 492 -49.49 42.55 -22.89
CA PHE A 492 -50.16 41.37 -22.35
C PHE A 492 -49.73 40.04 -22.99
N MET A 493 -49.59 39.99 -24.32
CA MET A 493 -49.12 38.81 -25.05
C MET A 493 -47.64 38.52 -24.74
N GLN A 494 -46.82 39.55 -24.55
CA GLN A 494 -45.43 39.38 -24.10
C GLN A 494 -45.35 38.86 -22.65
N ALA A 495 -46.19 39.38 -21.75
CA ALA A 495 -46.28 38.91 -20.38
C ALA A 495 -46.80 37.46 -20.30
N LYS A 496 -47.79 37.11 -21.12
CA LYS A 496 -48.33 35.75 -21.23
C LYS A 496 -47.28 34.79 -21.80
N ALA A 497 -46.56 35.18 -22.85
CA ALA A 497 -45.46 34.38 -23.40
C ALA A 497 -44.35 34.15 -22.36
N LYS A 498 -43.98 35.18 -21.58
CA LYS A 498 -43.01 35.02 -20.47
C LYS A 498 -43.53 34.06 -19.39
N MET A 499 -44.81 34.17 -19.01
CA MET A 499 -45.42 33.28 -18.03
C MET A 499 -45.55 31.83 -18.53
N ASP A 500 -45.84 31.63 -19.81
CA ASP A 500 -45.92 30.31 -20.43
C ASP A 500 -44.54 29.65 -20.56
N VAL A 501 -43.47 30.43 -20.76
CA VAL A 501 -42.07 29.93 -20.70
C VAL A 501 -41.69 29.52 -19.26
N ILE A 502 -42.07 30.30 -18.25
CA ILE A 502 -41.84 29.97 -16.83
C ILE A 502 -42.65 28.73 -16.43
N ALA A 503 -43.90 28.61 -16.91
CA ALA A 503 -44.76 27.47 -16.65
C ALA A 503 -44.24 26.19 -17.33
N LYS A 504 -43.62 26.29 -18.52
CA LYS A 504 -42.94 25.16 -19.18
C LYS A 504 -41.67 24.73 -18.43
N ARG A 505 -40.89 25.67 -17.88
CA ARG A 505 -39.72 25.34 -17.04
C ARG A 505 -40.06 24.61 -15.74
N ARG A 506 -41.28 24.80 -15.19
CA ARG A 506 -41.74 24.18 -13.93
C ARG A 506 -42.41 22.80 -14.07
N ARG A 507 -42.49 22.23 -15.27
CA ARG A 507 -43.12 20.91 -15.53
C ARG A 507 -42.11 19.78 -15.75
N GLY A 508 -40.96 19.83 -15.07
CA GLY A 508 -40.05 18.69 -14.98
C GLY A 508 -40.47 17.71 -13.88
N PRO A 509 -40.07 16.43 -13.93
CA PRO A 509 -40.14 15.52 -12.78
C PRO A 509 -39.46 16.17 -11.56
N PHE A 510 -40.02 15.99 -10.36
CA PHE A 510 -39.49 16.57 -9.12
C PHE A 510 -37.97 16.37 -8.91
N PRO A 511 -37.37 15.20 -9.25
CA PRO A 511 -35.91 15.01 -9.15
C PRO A 511 -35.10 15.96 -10.05
N THR A 512 -35.64 16.36 -11.20
CA THR A 512 -34.98 17.25 -12.17
C THR A 512 -35.02 18.71 -11.71
N ILE A 513 -36.13 19.12 -11.10
CA ILE A 513 -36.29 20.45 -10.49
C ILE A 513 -35.35 20.59 -9.29
N LEU A 514 -35.24 19.55 -8.46
CA LEU A 514 -34.32 19.55 -7.31
C LEU A 514 -32.85 19.55 -7.74
N ARG A 515 -32.48 18.82 -8.81
CA ARG A 515 -31.12 18.89 -9.39
C ARG A 515 -30.83 20.26 -9.96
N GLN A 516 -31.76 20.90 -10.68
CA GLN A 516 -31.55 22.25 -11.20
C GLN A 516 -31.40 23.30 -10.10
N GLN A 517 -32.13 23.17 -8.98
CA GLN A 517 -31.98 24.05 -7.83
C GLN A 517 -30.65 23.83 -7.11
N MET A 518 -30.22 22.58 -6.93
CA MET A 518 -28.95 22.23 -6.29
C MET A 518 -27.72 22.63 -7.13
N MET A 519 -27.82 22.57 -8.46
CA MET A 519 -26.72 22.95 -9.36
C MET A 519 -26.71 24.46 -9.65
N GLY A 520 -27.88 25.13 -9.69
CA GLY A 520 -27.96 26.58 -9.86
C GLY A 520 -27.37 27.37 -8.68
N ASP A 521 -27.46 26.83 -7.47
CA ASP A 521 -26.83 27.41 -6.27
C ASP A 521 -25.28 27.33 -6.28
N GLN A 522 -24.66 26.54 -7.18
CA GLN A 522 -23.21 26.48 -7.32
C GLN A 522 -22.65 27.62 -8.18
N ASP A 523 -23.36 28.02 -9.25
CA ASP A 523 -22.93 29.11 -10.14
C ASP A 523 -23.02 30.48 -9.43
N ASP A 524 -24.05 30.71 -8.60
CA ASP A 524 -24.19 31.94 -7.80
C ASP A 524 -23.17 32.03 -6.65
N ARG A 525 -22.59 30.90 -6.20
CA ARG A 525 -21.52 30.87 -5.19
C ARG A 525 -20.13 31.08 -5.80
N GLN A 526 -19.91 30.69 -7.06
CA GLN A 526 -18.66 31.01 -7.78
C GLN A 526 -18.60 32.48 -8.19
N GLY A 527 -19.74 33.12 -8.51
CA GLY A 527 -19.80 34.57 -8.74
C GLY A 527 -19.42 35.41 -7.52
N ARG A 528 -19.83 35.02 -6.31
CA ARG A 528 -19.51 35.76 -5.07
C ARG A 528 -18.11 35.54 -4.52
N ARG A 529 -17.39 34.48 -4.94
CA ARG A 529 -15.98 34.29 -4.54
C ARG A 529 -15.03 35.23 -5.28
N ASN A 530 -15.34 35.60 -6.52
CA ASN A 530 -14.48 36.49 -7.30
C ASN A 530 -14.61 37.98 -6.92
N GLU A 531 -15.60 38.36 -6.11
CA GLU A 531 -15.76 39.74 -5.61
C GLU A 531 -15.11 40.00 -4.23
N HIS A 532 -14.58 38.97 -3.55
CA HIS A 532 -13.96 39.13 -2.23
C HIS A 532 -12.43 39.00 -2.18
N ASP A 533 -11.77 38.63 -3.29
CA ASP A 533 -10.30 38.59 -3.36
C ASP A 533 -9.66 39.91 -3.83
N GLY A 534 -10.43 41.01 -3.88
CA GLY A 534 -9.97 42.31 -4.37
C GLY A 534 -9.27 43.23 -3.36
N HIS A 535 -9.34 42.99 -2.06
CA HIS A 535 -8.82 43.92 -1.04
C HIS A 535 -8.21 43.21 0.19
N THR A 536 -7.02 42.64 0.03
CA THR A 536 -6.04 42.47 1.13
C THR A 536 -4.65 42.28 0.55
N HIS A 537 -4.10 43.35 -0.02
CA HIS A 537 -2.66 43.54 -0.16
C HIS A 537 -2.35 44.86 0.55
N LEU A 538 -1.98 44.80 1.83
CA LEU A 538 -1.06 45.70 2.52
C LEU A 538 -1.00 45.26 4.00
N PHE A 539 0.14 44.72 4.40
CA PHE A 539 0.89 44.99 5.63
C PHE A 539 1.81 43.79 5.88
N ILE A 540 2.99 43.92 5.31
CA ILE A 540 4.21 43.27 5.78
C ILE A 540 4.63 44.05 7.03
N TRP A 541 4.82 43.35 8.16
CA TRP A 541 5.98 43.42 9.05
C TRP A 541 6.04 42.12 9.85
#